data_AF-A0A1I1UEV5-F1
#
_entry.id   AF-A0A1I1UEV5-F1
#
_cell.length_a   1.000
_cell.length_b   1.000
_cell.length_c   1.000
_cell.angle_alpha   90.00
_cell.angle_beta   90.00
_cell.angle_gamma   90.00
#
_symmetry.space_group_name_H-M   'P 1'
#
loop_
_entity.id
_entity.type
_entity.pdbx_description
1 polymer ?
#
loop_
_entity_poly.entity_id
_entity_poly.type
_entity_poly.pdbx_seq_one_letter_code
_entity_poly.pdbx_strand_id
1 'polypeptide(L)'
;MTSPEPGSIPPVLSNGKDPIFAPPASPLTVDDMLVGGLAIDAWLKVSRFGMTIGEDTTIFAALPVELHFAEIQYCFGLRFGNPAFYAKTFDHVTDARGLAWRDVLRQARQVDPEASEFPTADVPFVSCGTLRDRKGDVLVQPGDVLGHSISITGWKFFQRFLRSAQRTGIDIHSSAVQMDLGFEPQSNQKGDWGVLTYSNVRSL
;
A
#
# COMPACT_ATOMS: atom_id res chain seq x y z
N MET A 1 -16.91 18.18 84.09
CA MET A 1 -16.53 18.80 82.81
C MET A 1 -15.13 18.33 82.48
N THR A 2 -15.07 17.27 81.68
CA THR A 2 -13.85 16.64 81.18
C THR A 2 -14.29 15.91 79.92
N SER A 3 -13.93 16.46 78.76
CA SER A 3 -14.22 15.90 77.44
C SER A 3 -13.34 14.67 77.18
N PRO A 4 -13.88 13.55 76.64
CA PRO A 4 -13.07 12.53 75.99
C PRO A 4 -13.09 12.69 74.46
N GLU A 5 -11.93 12.52 73.85
CA GLU A 5 -11.72 12.41 72.41
C GLU A 5 -12.60 11.31 71.77
N PRO A 6 -13.16 11.53 70.57
CA PRO A 6 -13.64 10.45 69.71
C PRO A 6 -12.52 9.95 68.78
N GLY A 7 -12.36 8.64 68.78
CA GLY A 7 -11.30 7.90 68.10
C GLY A 7 -11.33 7.95 66.58
N SER A 8 -10.15 7.62 66.05
CA SER A 8 -9.79 7.49 64.63
C SER A 8 -10.74 6.62 63.82
N ILE A 9 -11.24 7.17 62.70
CA ILE A 9 -11.82 6.40 61.59
C ILE A 9 -10.72 6.28 60.51
N PRO A 10 -10.39 5.07 60.04
CA PRO A 10 -9.32 4.87 59.05
C PRO A 10 -9.67 5.45 57.66
N PRO A 11 -8.66 5.79 56.85
CA PRO A 11 -8.86 6.46 55.56
C PRO A 11 -9.53 5.55 54.53
N VAL A 12 -10.45 6.15 53.77
CA VAL A 12 -11.06 5.58 52.57
C VAL A 12 -9.96 5.18 51.58
N LEU A 13 -10.02 3.93 51.12
CA LEU A 13 -9.18 3.40 50.04
C LEU A 13 -9.36 4.26 48.77
N SER A 14 -8.38 5.10 48.48
CA SER A 14 -8.22 5.80 47.20
C SER A 14 -7.83 4.79 46.12
N ASN A 15 -8.80 4.37 45.31
CA ASN A 15 -8.50 3.64 44.07
C ASN A 15 -7.79 4.57 43.10
N GLY A 16 -6.47 4.37 42.99
CA GLY A 16 -5.64 5.02 41.98
C GLY A 16 -6.15 4.72 40.58
N LYS A 17 -6.47 5.79 39.85
CA LYS A 17 -6.54 5.80 38.40
C LYS A 17 -6.05 7.16 37.96
N ASP A 18 -4.73 7.36 38.06
CA ASP A 18 -4.08 8.51 37.46
C ASP A 18 -4.44 8.54 35.97
N PRO A 19 -4.94 9.67 35.43
CA PRO A 19 -5.19 9.77 34.01
C PRO A 19 -3.86 9.66 33.28
N ILE A 20 -3.76 8.70 32.35
CA ILE A 20 -2.63 8.57 31.42
C ILE A 20 -2.56 9.88 30.63
N PHE A 21 -1.57 10.71 30.96
CA PHE A 21 -1.27 11.91 30.19
C PHE A 21 -0.66 11.43 28.86
N ALA A 22 -1.46 11.45 27.79
CA ALA A 22 -0.92 11.30 26.44
C ALA A 22 0.07 12.47 26.21
N PRO A 23 1.29 12.22 25.71
CA PRO A 23 2.18 13.31 25.36
C PRO A 23 1.47 14.23 24.35
N PRO A 24 1.69 15.56 24.43
CA PRO A 24 1.12 16.48 23.47
C PRO A 24 1.52 16.04 22.07
N ALA A 25 0.53 15.89 21.18
CA ALA A 25 0.79 15.55 19.79
C ALA A 25 1.74 16.61 19.20
N SER A 26 2.90 16.18 18.75
CA SER A 26 3.82 17.05 18.01
C SER A 26 3.06 17.66 16.83
N PRO A 27 3.27 18.96 16.52
CA PRO A 27 2.76 19.54 15.29
C PRO A 27 3.22 18.69 14.11
N LEU A 28 2.30 18.34 13.20
CA LEU A 28 2.63 17.62 11.97
C LEU A 28 3.75 18.35 11.24
N THR A 29 4.85 17.66 10.97
CA THR A 29 5.91 18.19 10.10
C THR A 29 5.52 17.99 8.63
N VAL A 30 6.20 18.71 7.73
CA VAL A 30 6.04 18.48 6.28
C VAL A 30 6.44 17.04 5.93
N ASP A 31 7.45 16.48 6.60
CA ASP A 31 7.85 15.08 6.46
C ASP A 31 6.72 14.14 6.90
N ASP A 32 6.04 14.41 8.02
CA ASP A 32 4.87 13.64 8.47
C ASP A 32 3.68 13.73 7.49
N MET A 33 3.55 14.85 6.77
CA MET A 33 2.52 15.04 5.74
C MET A 33 2.88 14.34 4.42
N LEU A 34 4.16 14.19 4.09
CA LEU A 34 4.65 13.50 2.90
C LEU A 34 4.74 11.98 3.09
N VAL A 35 4.82 11.50 4.33
CA VAL A 35 4.78 10.07 4.70
C VAL A 35 3.40 9.44 4.42
N GLY A 36 2.34 10.25 4.26
CA GLY A 36 0.95 9.79 4.23
C GLY A 36 0.39 9.31 2.89
N GLY A 37 1.13 9.41 1.78
CA GLY A 37 0.63 8.93 0.49
C GLY A 37 1.63 9.07 -0.65
N LEU A 38 1.63 8.12 -1.57
CA LEU A 38 2.42 8.21 -2.79
C LEU A 38 1.99 9.43 -3.60
N ALA A 39 2.93 10.34 -3.89
CA ALA A 39 2.73 11.40 -4.87
C ALA A 39 2.69 10.78 -6.27
N ILE A 40 1.47 10.48 -6.75
CA ILE A 40 1.21 9.81 -8.01
C ILE A 40 0.55 10.80 -8.98
N ASP A 41 1.06 10.85 -10.20
CA ASP A 41 0.46 11.64 -11.29
C ASP A 41 -0.66 10.84 -11.98
N ALA A 42 -0.48 9.53 -12.18
CA ALA A 42 -1.50 8.66 -12.75
C ALA A 42 -1.42 7.21 -12.25
N TRP A 43 -2.56 6.52 -12.22
CA TRP A 43 -2.60 5.10 -11.83
C TRP A 43 -2.33 4.17 -13.01
N LEU A 44 -1.35 3.28 -12.86
CA LEU A 44 -1.11 2.16 -13.77
C LEU A 44 -2.03 0.99 -13.41
N LYS A 45 -2.93 0.64 -14.32
CA LYS A 45 -3.83 -0.53 -14.21
C LYS A 45 -3.32 -1.64 -15.12
N VAL A 46 -3.37 -2.89 -14.64
CA VAL A 46 -3.04 -4.08 -15.44
C VAL A 46 -4.28 -4.94 -15.62
N SER A 47 -4.50 -5.42 -16.84
CA SER A 47 -5.61 -6.30 -17.21
C SER A 47 -5.08 -7.49 -18.01
N ARG A 48 -5.97 -8.44 -18.35
CA ARG A 48 -5.61 -9.57 -19.22
C ARG A 48 -5.14 -9.14 -20.62
N PHE A 49 -5.47 -7.92 -21.05
CA PHE A 49 -5.16 -7.41 -22.38
C PHE A 49 -3.90 -6.55 -22.41
N GLY A 50 -3.45 -6.06 -21.26
CA GLY A 50 -2.28 -5.19 -21.13
C GLY A 50 -2.44 -4.14 -20.05
N MET A 51 -1.58 -3.12 -20.12
CA MET A 51 -1.52 -2.04 -19.15
C MET A 51 -2.25 -0.79 -19.66
N THR A 52 -2.96 -0.09 -18.78
CA THR A 52 -3.62 1.18 -19.08
C THR A 52 -3.29 2.22 -18.00
N ILE A 53 -3.50 3.50 -18.29
CA ILE A 53 -3.11 4.61 -17.42
C ILE A 53 -4.33 5.46 -17.11
N GLY A 54 -4.59 5.66 -15.82
CA GLY A 54 -5.77 6.37 -15.33
C GLY A 54 -7.08 5.72 -15.83
N GLU A 55 -7.91 6.53 -16.46
CA GLU A 55 -9.18 6.10 -17.08
C GLU A 55 -9.06 5.90 -18.60
N ASP A 56 -7.88 6.10 -19.18
CA ASP A 56 -7.68 5.92 -20.61
C ASP A 56 -7.67 4.43 -21.00
N THR A 57 -8.14 4.15 -22.23
CA THR A 57 -8.30 2.77 -22.74
C THR A 57 -7.19 2.34 -23.70
N THR A 58 -6.17 3.18 -23.89
CA THR A 58 -4.96 2.83 -24.64
C THR A 58 -4.19 1.76 -23.89
N ILE A 59 -3.87 0.69 -24.62
CA ILE A 59 -3.20 -0.48 -24.07
C ILE A 59 -1.72 -0.39 -24.40
N PHE A 60 -0.89 -0.41 -23.37
CA PHE A 60 0.55 -0.46 -23.47
C PHE A 60 1.03 -1.89 -23.23
N ALA A 61 1.90 -2.36 -24.12
CA ALA A 61 2.50 -3.69 -24.01
C ALA A 61 3.76 -3.69 -23.12
N ALA A 62 4.53 -2.61 -23.20
CA ALA A 62 5.72 -2.39 -22.37
C ALA A 62 5.85 -0.91 -22.02
N LEU A 63 6.33 -0.60 -20.82
CA LEU A 63 6.55 0.75 -20.31
C LEU A 63 7.97 0.83 -19.71
N PRO A 64 8.87 1.66 -20.26
CA PRO A 64 10.18 1.89 -19.66
C PRO A 64 10.02 2.79 -18.42
N VAL A 65 10.46 2.32 -17.26
CA VAL A 65 10.30 3.01 -15.98
C VAL A 65 11.55 2.92 -15.12
N GLU A 66 11.63 3.81 -14.14
CA GLU A 66 12.54 3.69 -13.00
C GLU A 66 11.75 3.31 -11.74
N LEU A 67 12.36 2.51 -10.88
CA LEU A 67 11.83 2.15 -9.57
C LEU A 67 12.88 2.45 -8.51
N HIS A 68 12.50 3.31 -7.56
CA HIS A 68 13.28 3.58 -6.36
C HIS A 68 12.76 2.67 -5.25
N PHE A 69 13.59 1.73 -4.77
CA PHE A 69 13.10 0.73 -3.81
C PHE A 69 12.70 1.33 -2.46
N ALA A 70 13.32 2.44 -2.06
CA ALA A 70 13.01 3.16 -0.84
C ALA A 70 11.60 3.78 -0.83
N GLU A 71 11.03 4.03 -2.01
CA GLU A 71 9.70 4.65 -2.18
C GLU A 71 8.56 3.62 -2.18
N ILE A 72 8.88 2.32 -2.11
CA ILE A 72 7.87 1.25 -2.09
C ILE A 72 7.16 1.25 -0.74
N GLN A 73 5.84 1.38 -0.76
CA GLN A 73 5.02 1.29 0.44
C GLN A 73 4.45 -0.13 0.58
N TYR A 74 5.15 -0.96 1.36
CA TYR A 74 4.66 -2.29 1.72
C TYR A 74 3.47 -2.19 2.66
N CYS A 75 2.43 -2.98 2.39
CA CYS A 75 1.19 -2.94 3.14
C CYS A 75 0.44 -4.26 3.09
N PHE A 76 -0.67 -4.34 3.80
CA PHE A 76 -1.58 -5.47 3.78
C PHE A 76 -2.90 -5.06 3.16
N GLY A 77 -3.38 -5.89 2.23
CA GLY A 77 -4.68 -5.73 1.60
C GLY A 77 -5.70 -6.71 2.17
N LEU A 78 -6.97 -6.38 1.99
CA LEU A 78 -8.10 -7.24 2.29
C LEU A 78 -9.13 -7.10 1.17
N ARG A 79 -9.66 -8.22 0.68
CA ARG A 79 -10.71 -8.28 -0.33
C ARG A 79 -11.85 -9.13 0.19
N PHE A 80 -13.09 -8.66 0.08
CA PHE A 80 -14.28 -9.41 0.47
C PHE A 80 -15.54 -8.92 -0.26
N GLY A 81 -16.62 -9.69 -0.21
CA GLY A 81 -17.92 -9.33 -0.79
C GLY A 81 -18.03 -9.49 -2.31
N ASN A 82 -19.24 -9.30 -2.81
CA ASN A 82 -19.57 -9.30 -4.24
C ASN A 82 -20.66 -8.23 -4.52
N PRO A 83 -20.35 -7.07 -5.14
CA PRO A 83 -19.07 -6.70 -5.76
C PRO A 83 -17.92 -6.60 -4.75
N ALA A 84 -16.70 -6.82 -5.22
CA ALA A 84 -15.51 -6.89 -4.36
C ALA A 84 -15.21 -5.54 -3.71
N PHE A 85 -15.16 -5.52 -2.39
CA PHE A 85 -14.66 -4.41 -1.59
C PHE A 85 -13.18 -4.64 -1.27
N TYR A 86 -12.40 -3.56 -1.28
CA TYR A 86 -10.98 -3.58 -0.97
C TYR A 86 -10.67 -2.60 0.16
N ALA A 87 -9.90 -3.07 1.13
CA ALA A 87 -9.30 -2.26 2.18
C ALA A 87 -7.79 -2.53 2.23
N LYS A 88 -7.02 -1.58 2.75
CA LYS A 88 -5.59 -1.74 2.97
C LYS A 88 -5.17 -1.09 4.28
N THR A 89 -4.10 -1.59 4.89
CA THR A 89 -3.47 -1.05 6.09
C THR A 89 -1.95 -1.05 5.91
N PHE A 90 -1.29 -0.02 6.44
CA PHE A 90 0.18 0.09 6.43
C PHE A 90 0.78 -0.27 7.81
N ASP A 91 -0.04 -0.38 8.84
CA ASP A 91 0.39 -0.51 10.25
C ASP A 91 -0.32 -1.65 11.01
N HIS A 92 -1.28 -2.34 10.40
CA HIS A 92 -2.20 -3.31 11.04
C HIS A 92 -3.09 -2.74 12.15
N VAL A 93 -3.08 -1.43 12.37
CA VAL A 93 -3.87 -0.75 13.40
C VAL A 93 -5.04 -0.03 12.75
N THR A 94 -4.79 0.68 11.66
CA THR A 94 -5.78 1.52 10.97
C THR A 94 -5.77 1.21 9.48
N ASP A 95 -6.95 1.18 8.86
CA ASP A 95 -7.04 1.13 7.41
C ASP A 95 -6.69 2.50 6.79
N ALA A 96 -6.45 2.54 5.49
CA ALA A 96 -6.16 3.78 4.76
C ALA A 96 -7.31 4.82 4.77
N ARG A 97 -8.47 4.49 5.37
CA ARG A 97 -9.63 5.37 5.52
C ARG A 97 -9.84 5.84 6.97
N GLY A 98 -8.94 5.47 7.88
CA GLY A 98 -8.99 5.87 9.30
C GLY A 98 -9.82 4.94 10.20
N LEU A 99 -10.29 3.80 9.71
CA LEU A 99 -11.03 2.81 10.50
C LEU A 99 -10.08 1.85 11.21
N ALA A 100 -10.43 1.40 12.42
CA ALA A 100 -9.66 0.38 13.12
C ALA A 100 -9.60 -0.91 12.30
N TRP A 101 -8.38 -1.38 11.99
CA TRP A 101 -8.16 -2.52 11.08
C TRP A 101 -8.84 -3.80 11.58
N ARG A 102 -8.83 -4.03 12.90
CA ARG A 102 -9.52 -5.16 13.53
C ARG A 102 -11.03 -5.17 13.24
N ASP A 103 -11.67 -4.01 13.19
CA ASP A 103 -13.11 -3.93 12.95
C ASP A 103 -13.42 -4.14 11.46
N VAL A 104 -12.55 -3.64 10.57
CA VAL A 104 -12.60 -3.93 9.12
C VAL A 104 -12.48 -5.43 8.85
N LEU A 105 -11.51 -6.11 9.49
CA LEU A 105 -11.36 -7.57 9.40
C LEU A 105 -12.59 -8.32 9.93
N ARG A 106 -13.16 -7.88 11.06
CA ARG A 106 -14.38 -8.49 11.62
C ARG A 106 -15.54 -8.36 10.65
N GLN A 107 -15.75 -7.16 10.10
CA GLN A 107 -16.81 -6.90 9.12
C GLN A 107 -16.63 -7.74 7.86
N ALA A 108 -15.40 -7.82 7.34
CA ALA A 108 -15.09 -8.64 6.17
C ALA A 108 -15.47 -10.11 6.40
N ARG A 109 -15.11 -10.67 7.56
CA ARG A 109 -15.42 -12.07 7.93
C ARG A 109 -16.90 -12.35 8.18
N GLN A 110 -17.70 -11.32 8.48
CA GLN A 110 -19.16 -11.46 8.53
C GLN A 110 -19.78 -11.61 7.13
N VAL A 111 -19.16 -11.01 6.11
CA VAL A 111 -19.62 -11.08 4.71
C VAL A 111 -19.04 -12.30 4.00
N ASP A 112 -17.77 -12.58 4.21
CA ASP A 112 -17.01 -13.68 3.62
C ASP A 112 -16.14 -14.32 4.72
N PRO A 113 -16.53 -15.47 5.29
CA PRO A 113 -15.81 -16.12 6.38
C PRO A 113 -14.33 -16.41 6.09
N GLU A 114 -13.97 -16.56 4.81
CA GLU A 114 -12.59 -16.84 4.37
C GLU A 114 -11.78 -15.56 4.09
N ALA A 115 -12.38 -14.38 4.29
CA ALA A 115 -11.70 -13.11 4.13
C ALA A 115 -10.51 -13.01 5.08
N SER A 116 -9.35 -12.85 4.47
CA SER A 116 -8.05 -12.78 5.14
C SER A 116 -7.21 -11.68 4.52
N GLU A 117 -6.33 -11.13 5.37
CA GLU A 117 -5.33 -10.18 4.90
C GLU A 117 -4.29 -10.88 4.03
N PHE A 118 -3.74 -10.14 3.08
CA PHE A 118 -2.68 -10.60 2.19
C PHE A 118 -1.60 -9.52 2.05
N PRO A 119 -0.32 -9.90 1.90
CA PRO A 119 0.74 -8.94 1.66
C PRO A 119 0.61 -8.33 0.26
N THR A 120 0.88 -7.04 0.16
CA THR A 120 0.89 -6.26 -1.07
C THR A 120 1.85 -5.07 -0.92
N ALA A 121 1.96 -4.26 -1.97
CA ALA A 121 2.69 -3.02 -1.95
C ALA A 121 2.04 -2.03 -2.91
N ASP A 122 2.08 -0.76 -2.55
CA ASP A 122 1.88 0.33 -3.50
C ASP A 122 3.27 0.74 -4.02
N VAL A 123 3.43 0.67 -5.34
CA VAL A 123 4.71 0.83 -6.03
C VAL A 123 4.64 2.05 -6.94
N PRO A 124 5.45 3.10 -6.69
CA PRO A 124 5.61 4.22 -7.61
C PRO A 124 6.66 3.89 -8.68
N PHE A 125 6.27 4.00 -9.95
CA PHE A 125 7.16 3.87 -11.09
C PHE A 125 7.34 5.22 -11.77
N VAL A 126 8.57 5.69 -11.92
CA VAL A 126 8.85 6.95 -12.64
C VAL A 126 8.91 6.65 -14.14
N SER A 127 8.12 7.33 -14.96
CA SER A 127 8.16 7.11 -16.41
C SER A 127 9.48 7.60 -17.00
N CYS A 128 10.14 6.75 -17.81
CA CYS A 128 11.32 7.16 -18.57
C CYS A 128 10.98 7.88 -19.89
N GLY A 129 9.71 7.83 -20.32
CA GLY A 129 9.30 8.24 -21.67
C GLY A 129 7.97 8.96 -21.71
N THR A 130 7.68 9.61 -22.84
CA THR A 130 6.35 10.16 -23.10
C THR A 130 5.42 9.04 -23.54
N LEU A 131 4.31 8.86 -22.83
CA LEU A 131 3.25 7.91 -23.20
C LEU A 131 2.06 8.68 -23.77
N ARG A 132 1.56 8.23 -24.91
CA ARG A 132 0.46 8.88 -25.62
C ARG A 132 -0.70 7.93 -25.79
N ASP A 133 -1.91 8.49 -25.81
CA ASP A 133 -3.11 7.73 -26.11
C ASP A 133 -3.19 7.37 -27.60
N ARG A 134 -4.24 6.65 -28.01
CA ARG A 134 -4.47 6.29 -29.43
C ARG A 134 -4.68 7.50 -30.35
N LYS A 135 -5.02 8.68 -29.82
CA LYS A 135 -5.23 9.91 -30.59
C LYS A 135 -3.94 10.75 -30.70
N GLY A 136 -2.91 10.41 -29.92
CA GLY A 136 -1.63 11.10 -29.86
C GLY A 136 -1.53 12.12 -28.74
N ASP A 137 -2.55 12.23 -27.88
CA ASP A 137 -2.54 13.11 -26.71
C ASP A 137 -1.58 12.56 -25.64
N VAL A 138 -0.84 13.44 -24.98
CA VAL A 138 0.11 13.04 -23.92
C VAL A 138 -0.66 12.62 -22.69
N LEU A 139 -0.47 11.37 -22.25
CA LEU A 139 -1.00 10.85 -20.98
C LEU A 139 0.01 11.01 -19.84
N VAL A 140 1.29 10.85 -20.16
CA VAL A 140 2.40 10.80 -19.19
C VAL A 140 3.65 11.38 -19.85
N GLN A 141 4.40 12.18 -19.13
CA GLN A 141 5.71 12.70 -19.51
C GLN A 141 6.84 11.98 -18.77
N PRO A 142 8.08 12.03 -19.28
CA PRO A 142 9.23 11.55 -18.52
C PRO A 142 9.32 12.25 -17.16
N GLY A 143 9.52 11.49 -16.09
CA GLY A 143 9.55 11.98 -14.71
C GLY A 143 8.22 11.87 -13.96
N ASP A 144 7.08 11.71 -14.66
CA ASP A 144 5.79 11.50 -14.00
C ASP A 144 5.77 10.15 -13.25
N VAL A 145 5.11 10.12 -12.10
CA VAL A 145 5.00 8.95 -11.21
C VAL A 145 3.71 8.18 -11.50
N LEU A 146 3.88 6.93 -11.90
CA LEU A 146 2.82 5.95 -12.12
C LEU A 146 2.66 5.05 -10.91
N GLY A 147 1.55 5.20 -10.20
CA GLY A 147 1.24 4.37 -9.04
C GLY A 147 0.64 3.02 -9.42
N HIS A 148 1.06 1.94 -8.76
CA HIS A 148 0.47 0.62 -8.94
C HIS A 148 0.35 -0.14 -7.61
N SER A 149 -0.86 -0.63 -7.30
CA SER A 149 -1.07 -1.55 -6.17
C SER A 149 -0.93 -3.01 -6.63
N ILE A 150 0.00 -3.75 -6.04
CA ILE A 150 0.27 -5.14 -6.41
C ILE A 150 -0.91 -6.04 -6.02
N SER A 151 -1.49 -6.77 -6.97
CA SER A 151 -2.59 -7.70 -6.67
C SER A 151 -2.13 -8.91 -5.86
N ILE A 152 -3.07 -9.60 -5.20
CA ILE A 152 -2.82 -10.88 -4.48
C ILE A 152 -2.06 -11.88 -5.38
N THR A 153 -2.48 -11.98 -6.64
CA THR A 153 -1.89 -12.90 -7.62
C THR A 153 -0.55 -12.39 -8.16
N GLY A 154 -0.37 -11.06 -8.27
CA GLY A 154 0.87 -10.42 -8.68
C GLY A 154 1.98 -10.44 -7.63
N TRP A 155 1.64 -10.58 -6.34
CA TRP A 155 2.62 -10.55 -5.24
C TRP A 155 3.77 -11.53 -5.42
N LYS A 156 3.49 -12.77 -5.85
CA LYS A 156 4.54 -13.78 -6.09
C LYS A 156 5.51 -13.38 -7.22
N PHE A 157 5.01 -12.67 -8.24
CA PHE A 157 5.81 -12.18 -9.36
C PHE A 157 6.71 -11.03 -8.89
N PHE A 158 6.17 -10.11 -8.10
CA PHE A 158 6.92 -9.01 -7.51
C PHE A 158 8.01 -9.50 -6.56
N GLN A 159 7.70 -10.44 -5.66
CA GLN A 159 8.69 -11.06 -4.79
C GLN A 159 9.80 -11.78 -5.57
N ARG A 160 9.46 -12.42 -6.70
CA ARG A 160 10.46 -13.04 -7.57
C ARG A 160 11.37 -11.99 -8.20
N PHE A 161 10.82 -10.86 -8.63
CA PHE A 161 11.58 -9.71 -9.11
C PHE A 161 12.55 -9.19 -8.04
N LEU A 162 12.09 -8.88 -6.82
CA LEU A 162 12.94 -8.40 -5.73
C LEU A 162 14.09 -9.37 -5.42
N ARG A 163 13.79 -10.68 -5.32
CA ARG A 163 14.83 -11.70 -5.10
C ARG A 163 15.82 -11.81 -6.25
N SER A 164 15.37 -11.65 -7.49
CA SER A 164 16.26 -11.66 -8.66
C SER A 164 17.18 -10.43 -8.65
N ALA A 165 16.65 -9.24 -8.38
CA ALA A 165 17.44 -8.02 -8.27
C ALA A 165 18.51 -8.12 -7.18
N GLN A 166 18.14 -8.63 -5.99
CA GLN A 166 19.07 -8.86 -4.90
C GLN A 166 20.17 -9.87 -5.26
N ARG A 167 19.84 -10.95 -5.98
CA ARG A 167 20.83 -11.93 -6.46
C ARG A 167 21.82 -11.37 -7.48
N THR A 168 21.41 -10.36 -8.25
CA THR A 168 22.30 -9.65 -9.18
C THR A 168 23.11 -8.55 -8.50
N GLY A 169 23.04 -8.42 -7.17
CA GLY A 169 23.81 -7.45 -6.39
C GLY A 169 23.17 -6.07 -6.24
N ILE A 170 21.92 -5.90 -6.65
CA ILE A 170 21.18 -4.64 -6.49
C ILE A 170 20.66 -4.56 -5.05
N ASP A 171 20.91 -3.44 -4.37
CA ASP A 171 20.38 -3.21 -3.03
C ASP A 171 18.90 -2.79 -3.10
N ILE A 172 18.01 -3.73 -2.78
CA ILE A 172 16.56 -3.56 -2.80
C ILE A 172 16.01 -2.74 -1.62
N HIS A 173 16.87 -2.10 -0.82
CA HIS A 173 16.47 -1.20 0.26
C HIS A 173 16.67 0.27 -0.08
N SER A 174 17.70 0.60 -0.86
CA SER A 174 18.11 2.00 -1.09
C SER A 174 18.41 2.34 -2.54
N SER A 175 18.67 1.35 -3.41
CA SER A 175 19.00 1.62 -4.81
C SER A 175 17.78 1.96 -5.64
N ALA A 176 18.05 2.42 -6.86
CA ALA A 176 17.07 2.56 -7.91
C ALA A 176 17.46 1.70 -9.13
N VAL A 177 16.46 1.28 -9.89
CA VAL A 177 16.65 0.50 -11.12
C VAL A 177 15.86 1.08 -12.26
N GLN A 178 16.40 0.99 -13.46
CA GLN A 178 15.65 1.16 -14.70
C GLN A 178 15.22 -0.23 -15.22
N MET A 179 13.98 -0.34 -15.70
CA MET A 179 13.44 -1.59 -16.22
C MET A 179 12.27 -1.35 -17.18
N ASP A 180 11.89 -2.39 -17.90
CA ASP A 180 10.64 -2.41 -18.66
C ASP A 180 9.58 -3.13 -17.83
N LEU A 181 8.46 -2.45 -17.58
CA LEU A 181 7.23 -3.10 -17.14
C LEU A 181 6.56 -3.73 -18.36
N GLY A 182 6.14 -4.98 -18.22
CA GLY A 182 5.26 -5.65 -19.16
C GLY A 182 4.05 -6.23 -18.45
N PHE A 183 3.31 -7.07 -19.14
CA PHE A 183 2.22 -7.84 -18.54
C PHE A 183 2.25 -9.29 -18.98
N GLU A 184 1.71 -10.16 -18.13
CA GLU A 184 1.46 -11.57 -18.43
C GLU A 184 -0.03 -11.87 -18.15
N PRO A 185 -0.80 -12.31 -19.15
CA PRO A 185 -2.16 -12.77 -18.93
C PRO A 185 -2.19 -13.99 -18.02
N GLN A 186 -3.17 -14.03 -17.14
CA GLN A 186 -3.44 -15.14 -16.23
C GLN A 186 -4.90 -15.53 -16.34
N SER A 187 -5.20 -16.81 -16.11
CA SER A 187 -6.57 -17.32 -16.16
C SER A 187 -6.80 -18.41 -15.13
N ASN A 188 -8.03 -18.51 -14.64
CA ASN A 188 -8.54 -19.65 -13.89
C ASN A 188 -10.05 -19.82 -14.15
N GLN A 189 -10.68 -20.76 -13.45
CA GLN A 189 -12.13 -21.01 -13.57
C GLN A 189 -13.01 -19.79 -13.23
N LYS A 190 -12.50 -18.81 -12.48
CA LYS A 190 -13.22 -17.61 -12.03
C LYS A 190 -13.03 -16.41 -12.96
N GLY A 191 -12.18 -16.52 -13.99
CA GLY A 191 -11.97 -15.48 -14.99
C GLY A 191 -10.50 -15.26 -15.36
N ASP A 192 -10.25 -14.17 -16.06
CA ASP A 192 -8.94 -13.80 -16.59
C ASP A 192 -8.49 -12.44 -16.03
N TRP A 193 -7.20 -12.30 -15.78
CA TRP A 193 -6.57 -11.07 -15.30
C TRP A 193 -5.16 -10.92 -15.89
N GLY A 194 -4.47 -9.84 -15.54
CA GLY A 194 -3.06 -9.66 -15.86
C GLY A 194 -2.23 -9.44 -14.60
N VAL A 195 -0.95 -9.75 -14.68
CA VAL A 195 0.05 -9.38 -13.67
C VAL A 195 1.19 -8.64 -14.36
N LEU A 196 1.85 -7.72 -13.64
CA LEU A 196 3.04 -7.04 -14.16
C LEU A 196 4.22 -8.01 -14.28
N THR A 197 4.99 -7.84 -15.34
CA THR A 197 6.30 -8.47 -15.52
C THR A 197 7.39 -7.42 -15.48
N TYR A 198 8.59 -7.83 -15.08
CA TYR A 198 9.73 -6.95 -14.86
C TYR A 198 10.91 -7.51 -15.66
N SER A 199 11.38 -6.76 -16.67
CA SER A 199 12.45 -7.20 -17.57
C SER A 199 13.47 -6.08 -17.79
N ASN A 200 14.61 -6.44 -18.40
CA ASN A 200 15.70 -5.49 -18.72
C ASN A 200 16.18 -4.67 -17.52
N VAL A 201 16.12 -5.24 -16.31
CA VAL A 201 16.48 -4.58 -15.05
C VAL A 201 17.97 -4.21 -15.04
N ARG A 202 18.25 -2.93 -14.77
CA ARG A 202 19.59 -2.36 -14.67
C ARG A 202 19.67 -1.45 -13.44
N SER A 203 20.77 -1.51 -12.70
CA SER A 203 21.03 -0.52 -11.64
C SER A 203 21.19 0.86 -12.26
N LEU A 204 20.66 1.88 -11.59
CA LEU A 204 21.04 3.27 -11.78
C LEU A 204 22.30 3.62 -10.98
#